data_AF-A0A972UXL6-F1
#
_entry.id   AF-A0A972UXL6-F1
#
_cell.length_a   1.000
_cell.length_b   1.000
_cell.length_c   1.000
_cell.angle_alpha   90.00
_cell.angle_beta   90.00
_cell.angle_gamma   90.00
#
_symmetry.space_group_name_H-M   'P 1'
#
loop_
_entity.id
_entity.type
_entity.pdbx_description
1 polymer ?
#
loop_
_entity_poly.entity_id
_entity_poly.type
_entity_poly.pdbx_seq_one_letter_code
_entity_poly.pdbx_strand_id
1 'polypeptide(L)'
;METIPIIECKKIGYLRKPHGVFGKMYLFFEDEFEESLEVARTLFVKIDGLLVPFFIENDELILKSAKQALVKFKWIETNEKAREYVGYEVYLKKENIIPIKKDSESNSLIGFQLYNSEKIDLGIIIELDDFSGNIVLTVDSNGGKILIPYNENLIEKYDTENKILQMKISEGLLNLE
;
A
#
# COMPACT_ATOMS: atom_id res chain seq x y z
N MET A 1 -21.72 0.61 -26.03
CA MET A 1 -20.93 0.85 -24.82
C MET A 1 -20.57 -0.52 -24.29
N GLU A 2 -19.32 -0.95 -24.44
CA GLU A 2 -18.90 -2.27 -23.98
C GLU A 2 -18.98 -2.32 -22.45
N THR A 3 -19.62 -3.35 -21.92
CA THR A 3 -19.69 -3.57 -20.47
C THR A 3 -18.34 -4.11 -20.01
N ILE A 4 -17.68 -3.41 -19.08
CA ILE A 4 -16.43 -3.91 -18.51
C ILE A 4 -16.76 -5.03 -17.53
N PRO A 5 -16.23 -6.25 -17.74
CA PRO A 5 -16.46 -7.36 -16.83
C PRO A 5 -15.92 -7.05 -15.44
N ILE A 6 -16.69 -7.33 -14.38
CA ILE A 6 -16.24 -7.13 -13.00
C ILE A 6 -14.95 -7.90 -12.68
N ILE A 7 -14.71 -9.01 -13.36
CA ILE A 7 -13.51 -9.86 -13.21
C ILE A 7 -12.24 -9.15 -13.70
N GLU A 8 -12.35 -8.14 -14.57
CA GLU A 8 -11.22 -7.32 -15.04
C GLU A 8 -10.95 -6.12 -14.13
N CYS A 9 -11.76 -5.96 -13.08
CA CYS A 9 -11.64 -4.86 -12.13
C CYS A 9 -11.32 -5.38 -10.73
N LYS A 10 -10.77 -4.50 -9.91
CA LYS A 10 -10.52 -4.71 -8.49
C LYS A 10 -11.31 -3.66 -7.73
N LYS A 11 -12.02 -4.10 -6.69
CA LYS A 11 -12.65 -3.20 -5.72
C LYS A 11 -11.54 -2.51 -4.93
N ILE A 12 -11.56 -1.19 -4.91
CA ILE A 12 -10.56 -0.38 -4.22
C ILE A 12 -11.10 0.30 -2.97
N GLY A 13 -12.42 0.47 -2.85
CA GLY A 13 -12.97 1.30 -1.80
C GLY A 13 -14.44 1.66 -1.96
N TYR A 14 -14.84 2.75 -1.32
CA TYR A 14 -16.21 3.26 -1.31
C TYR A 14 -16.26 4.78 -1.36
N LEU A 15 -17.28 5.30 -2.04
CA LEU A 15 -17.66 6.70 -1.94
C LEU A 15 -18.29 6.98 -0.56
N ARG A 16 -17.87 8.09 0.05
CA ARG A 16 -18.31 8.57 1.36
C ARG A 16 -18.93 9.96 1.23
N LYS A 17 -19.23 10.56 2.39
CA LYS A 17 -19.95 11.84 2.49
C LYS A 17 -19.45 12.88 1.47
N PRO A 18 -20.34 13.70 0.89
CA PRO A 18 -19.93 14.82 0.07
C PRO A 18 -19.08 15.83 0.84
N HIS A 19 -18.36 16.66 0.11
CA HIS A 19 -17.55 17.76 0.62
C HIS A 19 -17.90 19.06 -0.10
N GLY A 20 -18.23 20.10 0.67
CA GLY A 20 -18.63 21.40 0.12
C GLY A 20 -19.93 21.34 -0.68
N VAL A 21 -20.11 22.31 -1.57
CA VAL A 21 -21.35 22.48 -2.35
C VAL A 21 -21.24 21.99 -3.79
N PHE A 22 -20.02 21.85 -4.33
CA PHE A 22 -19.75 21.51 -5.73
C PHE A 22 -19.68 20.00 -6.00
N GLY A 23 -20.43 19.18 -5.25
CA GLY A 23 -20.54 17.74 -5.54
C GLY A 23 -19.26 16.91 -5.40
N LYS A 24 -18.20 17.43 -4.75
CA LYS A 24 -17.01 16.63 -4.41
C LYS A 24 -17.36 15.56 -3.39
N MET A 25 -16.68 14.42 -3.44
CA MET A 25 -16.92 13.29 -2.54
C MET A 25 -15.63 12.78 -1.94
N TYR A 26 -15.70 12.32 -0.69
CA TYR A 26 -14.61 11.52 -0.15
C TYR A 26 -14.64 10.12 -0.77
N LEU A 27 -13.47 9.64 -1.20
CA LEU A 27 -13.23 8.24 -1.54
C LEU A 27 -12.38 7.64 -0.42
N PHE A 28 -12.85 6.56 0.19
CA PHE A 28 -12.07 5.79 1.15
C PHE A 28 -11.58 4.54 0.42
N PHE A 29 -10.29 4.25 0.53
CA PHE A 29 -9.62 3.19 -0.22
C PHE A 29 -8.54 2.50 0.63
N GLU A 30 -8.08 1.33 0.19
CA GLU A 30 -6.94 0.63 0.82
C GLU A 30 -5.60 1.22 0.35
N ASP A 31 -4.63 1.31 1.23
CA ASP A 31 -3.30 1.92 0.97
C ASP A 31 -2.61 1.40 -0.30
N GLU A 32 -2.84 0.14 -0.65
CA GLU A 32 -2.34 -0.47 -1.89
C GLU A 32 -2.72 0.25 -3.20
N PHE A 33 -3.72 1.14 -3.18
CA PHE A 33 -4.19 1.86 -4.36
C PHE A 33 -3.78 3.33 -4.41
N GLU A 34 -2.96 3.82 -3.48
CA GLU A 34 -2.57 5.24 -3.41
C GLU A 34 -1.92 5.71 -4.73
N GLU A 35 -0.86 5.04 -5.17
CA GLU A 35 -0.16 5.36 -6.43
C GLU A 35 -1.10 5.25 -7.65
N SER A 36 -1.95 4.22 -7.66
CA SER A 36 -2.93 4.01 -8.74
C SER A 36 -3.93 5.16 -8.83
N LEU A 37 -4.34 5.71 -7.69
CA LEU A 37 -5.31 6.81 -7.62
C LEU A 37 -4.71 8.16 -8.01
N GLU A 38 -3.42 8.38 -7.78
CA GLU A 38 -2.74 9.62 -8.14
C GLU A 38 -2.77 9.90 -9.66
N VAL A 39 -2.72 8.84 -10.47
CA VAL A 39 -2.78 8.94 -11.94
C VAL A 39 -4.15 8.58 -12.52
N ALA A 40 -5.12 8.22 -11.67
CA ALA A 40 -6.42 7.76 -12.14
C ALA A 40 -7.19 8.90 -12.85
N ARG A 41 -7.70 8.61 -14.04
CA ARG A 41 -8.60 9.50 -14.80
C ARG A 41 -10.06 9.07 -14.76
N THR A 42 -10.29 7.80 -14.45
CA THR A 42 -11.62 7.17 -14.43
C THR A 42 -11.69 6.18 -13.27
N LEU A 43 -12.79 6.24 -12.52
CA LEU A 43 -13.15 5.25 -11.51
C LEU A 43 -14.41 4.52 -11.95
N PHE A 44 -14.62 3.29 -11.49
CA PHE A 44 -15.83 2.52 -11.81
C PHE A 44 -16.69 2.38 -10.57
N VAL A 45 -17.92 2.87 -10.63
CA VAL A 45 -18.87 2.79 -9.52
C VAL A 45 -19.83 1.64 -9.81
N LYS A 46 -20.03 0.76 -8.83
CA LYS A 46 -20.93 -0.38 -8.99
C LYS A 46 -22.39 0.04 -8.74
N ILE A 47 -23.20 0.02 -9.78
CA ILE A 47 -24.63 0.39 -9.77
C ILE A 47 -25.42 -0.80 -10.30
N ASP A 48 -26.36 -1.34 -9.51
CA ASP A 48 -27.20 -2.49 -9.88
C ASP A 48 -26.40 -3.69 -10.43
N GLY A 49 -25.24 -3.95 -9.84
CA GLY A 49 -24.33 -5.04 -10.23
C GLY A 49 -23.44 -4.75 -11.43
N LEU A 50 -23.62 -3.61 -12.11
CA LEU A 50 -22.83 -3.17 -13.25
C LEU A 50 -21.75 -2.17 -12.83
N LEU A 51 -20.60 -2.20 -13.50
CA LEU A 51 -19.54 -1.21 -13.32
C LEU A 51 -19.75 -0.03 -14.28
N VAL A 52 -20.14 1.11 -13.72
CA VAL A 52 -20.40 2.33 -14.48
C VAL A 52 -19.18 3.24 -14.42
N PRO A 53 -18.63 3.72 -15.55
CA PRO A 53 -17.49 4.62 -15.56
C PRO A 53 -17.85 6.03 -15.07
N PHE A 54 -17.09 6.51 -14.09
CA PHE A 54 -17.16 7.86 -13.52
C PHE A 54 -15.85 8.57 -13.83
N PHE A 55 -15.92 9.56 -14.72
CA PHE A 55 -14.77 10.35 -15.15
C PHE A 55 -14.45 11.44 -14.14
N ILE A 56 -13.18 11.53 -13.75
CA ILE A 56 -12.68 12.58 -12.86
C ILE A 56 -12.64 13.90 -13.65
N GLU A 57 -13.14 14.97 -13.03
CA GLU A 57 -13.16 16.30 -13.64
C GLU A 57 -11.79 16.96 -13.49
N ASN A 58 -11.15 17.35 -14.60
CA ASN A 58 -9.92 18.16 -14.62
C ASN A 58 -8.83 17.73 -13.61
N ASP A 59 -8.64 16.42 -13.43
CA ASP A 59 -7.68 15.84 -12.48
C ASP A 59 -7.92 16.24 -11.02
N GLU A 60 -9.17 16.59 -10.68
CA GLU A 60 -9.59 16.89 -9.31
C GLU A 60 -9.82 15.62 -8.48
N LEU A 61 -8.78 14.80 -8.39
CA LEU A 61 -8.61 13.80 -7.36
C LEU A 61 -7.42 14.21 -6.50
N ILE A 62 -7.67 14.49 -5.23
CA ILE A 62 -6.67 14.97 -4.29
C ILE A 62 -6.56 13.97 -3.15
N LEU A 63 -5.42 13.29 -3.05
CA LEU A 63 -5.10 12.44 -1.90
C LEU A 63 -5.09 13.29 -0.62
N LYS A 64 -5.73 12.77 0.44
CA LYS A 64 -5.78 13.39 1.78
C LYS A 64 -4.98 12.58 2.80
N SER A 65 -4.88 11.28 2.60
CA SER A 65 -4.01 10.35 3.30
C SER A 65 -3.88 9.06 2.49
N ALA A 66 -3.07 8.11 2.97
CA ALA A 66 -2.93 6.78 2.37
C ALA A 66 -4.24 5.97 2.23
N LYS A 67 -5.35 6.40 2.87
CA LYS A 67 -6.64 5.69 2.82
C LYS A 67 -7.83 6.58 2.44
N GLN A 68 -7.56 7.83 2.06
CA GLN A 68 -8.61 8.80 1.79
C GLN A 68 -8.21 9.78 0.69
N ALA A 69 -9.11 9.97 -0.27
CA ALA A 69 -9.00 10.98 -1.31
C ALA A 69 -10.27 11.85 -1.35
N LEU A 70 -10.14 13.03 -1.93
CA LEU A 70 -11.26 13.86 -2.31
C LEU A 70 -11.35 13.88 -3.84
N VAL A 71 -12.48 13.44 -4.39
CA VAL A 71 -12.69 13.31 -5.85
C VAL A 71 -13.86 14.16 -6.33
N LYS A 72 -13.70 14.77 -7.49
CA LYS A 72 -14.75 15.45 -8.25
C LYS A 72 -14.99 14.71 -9.56
N PHE A 73 -16.24 14.34 -9.81
CA PHE A 73 -16.66 13.71 -11.06
C PHE A 73 -17.37 14.71 -11.98
N LYS A 74 -17.17 14.57 -13.30
CA LYS A 74 -17.71 15.49 -14.33
C LYS A 74 -19.22 15.71 -14.25
N TRP A 75 -19.98 14.70 -13.80
CA TRP A 75 -21.45 14.73 -13.83
C TRP A 75 -22.09 14.90 -12.46
N ILE A 76 -21.30 15.06 -11.39
CA ILE A 76 -21.79 15.27 -10.03
C ILE A 76 -21.49 16.71 -9.63
N GLU A 77 -22.45 17.60 -9.87
CA GLU A 77 -22.26 19.04 -9.69
C GLU A 77 -22.75 19.55 -8.33
N THR A 78 -23.66 18.82 -7.68
CA THR A 78 -24.32 19.26 -6.45
C THR A 78 -24.09 18.30 -5.30
N ASN A 79 -24.19 18.82 -4.06
CA ASN A 79 -24.13 18.00 -2.85
C ASN A 79 -25.26 16.97 -2.82
N GLU A 80 -26.46 17.33 -3.27
CA GLU A 80 -27.64 16.44 -3.33
C GLU A 80 -27.37 15.22 -4.21
N LYS A 81 -26.89 15.47 -5.45
CA LYS A 81 -26.54 14.39 -6.37
C LYS A 81 -25.40 13.53 -5.84
N ALA A 82 -24.41 14.13 -5.20
CA ALA A 82 -23.32 13.38 -4.57
C ALA A 82 -23.83 12.44 -3.47
N ARG A 83 -24.86 12.81 -2.70
CA ARG A 83 -25.41 11.96 -1.63
C ARG A 83 -25.98 10.65 -2.16
N GLU A 84 -26.51 10.63 -3.38
CA GLU A 84 -27.07 9.43 -4.00
C GLU A 84 -26.03 8.30 -4.15
N TYR A 85 -24.75 8.65 -4.24
CA TYR A 85 -23.65 7.69 -4.44
C TYR A 85 -22.92 7.34 -3.14
N VAL A 86 -23.34 7.84 -1.99
CA VAL A 86 -22.71 7.50 -0.70
C VAL A 86 -22.88 6.01 -0.42
N GLY A 87 -21.78 5.34 -0.09
CA GLY A 87 -21.75 3.90 0.18
C GLY A 87 -21.53 3.03 -1.04
N TYR A 88 -21.50 3.59 -2.25
CA TYR A 88 -21.28 2.82 -3.45
C TYR A 88 -19.83 2.32 -3.52
N GLU A 89 -19.67 1.08 -3.98
CA GLU A 89 -18.37 0.46 -4.19
C GLU A 89 -17.67 1.09 -5.40
N VAL A 90 -16.37 1.32 -5.23
CA VAL A 90 -15.50 1.87 -6.27
C VAL A 90 -14.47 0.84 -6.69
N TYR A 91 -14.23 0.78 -7.99
CA TYR A 91 -13.36 -0.17 -8.65
C TYR A 91 -12.38 0.57 -9.59
N LEU A 92 -11.23 -0.06 -9.79
CA LEU A 92 -10.28 0.25 -10.87
C LEU A 92 -10.17 -0.97 -11.78
N LYS A 93 -9.89 -0.73 -13.07
CA LYS A 93 -9.46 -1.81 -13.95
C LYS A 93 -8.10 -2.31 -13.51
N LYS A 94 -7.88 -3.63 -13.56
CA LYS A 94 -6.61 -4.27 -13.18
C LYS A 94 -5.42 -3.71 -13.98
N GLU A 95 -5.62 -3.37 -15.25
CA GLU A 95 -4.58 -2.76 -16.11
C GLU A 95 -4.13 -1.37 -15.64
N ASN A 96 -4.97 -0.67 -14.86
CA ASN A 96 -4.68 0.65 -14.31
C ASN A 96 -4.18 0.61 -12.86
N ILE A 97 -4.06 -0.58 -12.28
CA ILE A 97 -3.51 -0.74 -10.94
C ILE A 97 -2.01 -0.72 -11.08
N ILE A 98 -1.39 0.34 -10.58
CA ILE A 98 0.03 0.37 -10.30
C ILE A 98 0.23 -0.61 -9.15
N PRO A 99 0.93 -1.74 -9.36
CA PRO A 99 1.28 -2.62 -8.26
C PRO A 99 2.02 -1.77 -7.25
N ILE A 100 1.66 -1.86 -5.96
CA ILE A 100 2.50 -1.28 -4.91
C ILE A 100 3.90 -1.75 -5.23
N LYS A 101 4.81 -0.82 -5.49
CA LYS A 101 6.21 -1.11 -5.22
C LYS A 101 6.27 -1.25 -3.70
N LYS A 102 5.87 -2.41 -3.17
CA LYS A 102 6.63 -2.98 -2.05
C LYS A 102 8.01 -3.01 -2.63
N ASP A 103 8.81 -2.02 -2.24
CA ASP A 103 10.02 -1.64 -2.93
C ASP A 103 10.68 -2.91 -3.45
N SER A 104 10.75 -3.04 -4.77
CA SER A 104 11.35 -4.23 -5.38
C SER A 104 12.85 -4.34 -5.02
N GLU A 105 13.38 -3.36 -4.28
CA GLU A 105 14.66 -3.37 -3.59
C GLU A 105 14.58 -3.81 -2.10
N SER A 106 13.43 -3.73 -1.44
CA SER A 106 13.25 -4.08 -0.02
C SER A 106 13.24 -5.58 0.28
N ASN A 107 13.13 -6.45 -0.73
CA ASN A 107 13.36 -7.89 -0.55
C ASN A 107 14.81 -8.32 -0.85
N SER A 108 15.73 -7.37 -1.09
CA SER A 108 17.14 -7.69 -1.37
C SER A 108 17.80 -8.46 -0.23
N LEU A 109 17.38 -8.23 1.02
CA LEU A 109 17.97 -8.83 2.21
C LEU A 109 17.52 -10.27 2.47
N ILE A 110 16.46 -10.75 1.81
CA ILE A 110 16.01 -12.14 2.00
C ILE A 110 17.12 -13.10 1.54
N GLY A 111 17.49 -14.03 2.42
CA GLY A 111 18.58 -14.96 2.20
C GLY A 111 19.96 -14.43 2.58
N PHE A 112 20.07 -13.24 3.18
CA PHE A 112 21.31 -12.77 3.77
C PHE A 112 21.54 -13.43 5.13
N GLN A 113 22.79 -13.74 5.43
CA GLN A 113 23.24 -14.11 6.76
C GLN A 113 23.39 -12.85 7.61
N LEU A 114 22.73 -12.81 8.77
CA LEU A 114 22.77 -11.67 9.68
C LEU A 114 23.76 -11.90 10.82
N TYR A 115 24.61 -10.90 11.05
CA TYR A 115 25.53 -10.85 12.18
C TYR A 115 25.30 -9.61 13.06
N ASN A 116 25.55 -9.73 14.36
CA ASN A 116 25.61 -8.58 15.25
C ASN A 116 27.00 -7.88 15.20
N SER A 117 27.18 -6.79 15.96
CA SER A 117 28.47 -6.07 16.07
C SER A 117 29.65 -6.92 16.54
N GLU A 118 29.39 -8.01 17.26
CA GLU A 118 30.41 -8.96 17.75
C GLU A 118 30.69 -10.09 16.76
N LYS A 119 30.09 -10.04 15.56
CA LYS A 119 30.14 -11.09 14.51
C LYS A 119 29.55 -12.42 14.97
N ILE A 120 28.62 -12.39 15.92
CA ILE A 120 27.80 -13.54 16.28
C ILE A 120 26.77 -13.73 15.18
N ASP A 121 26.68 -14.97 14.70
CA ASP A 121 25.69 -15.40 13.72
C ASP A 121 24.29 -15.46 14.34
N LEU A 122 23.36 -14.69 13.79
CA LEU A 122 21.97 -14.66 14.22
C LEU A 122 21.05 -15.52 13.35
N GLY A 123 21.50 -15.92 12.16
CA GLY A 123 20.73 -16.72 11.21
C GLY A 123 20.45 -16.05 9.87
N ILE A 124 19.53 -16.63 9.11
CA ILE A 124 19.18 -16.19 7.75
C ILE A 124 17.92 -15.33 7.78
N ILE A 125 17.94 -14.18 7.11
CA ILE A 125 16.75 -13.34 6.94
C ILE A 125 15.78 -14.05 6.00
N ILE A 126 14.58 -14.38 6.49
CA ILE A 126 13.55 -15.11 5.74
C ILE A 126 12.35 -14.25 5.35
N GLU A 127 12.13 -13.13 6.02
CA GLU A 127 10.99 -12.24 5.80
C GLU A 127 11.32 -10.81 6.21
N LEU A 128 10.68 -9.85 5.55
CA LEU A 128 10.70 -8.43 5.90
C LEU A 128 9.26 -7.91 5.95
N ASP A 129 8.86 -7.43 7.12
CA ASP A 129 7.55 -6.82 7.35
C ASP A 129 7.71 -5.32 7.52
N ASP A 130 6.86 -4.54 6.85
CA ASP A 130 6.81 -3.08 6.99
C ASP A 130 5.56 -2.67 7.79
N PHE A 131 5.78 -2.12 8.98
CA PHE A 131 4.75 -1.56 9.85
C PHE A 131 4.77 -0.03 9.80
N SER A 132 4.23 0.54 8.73
CA SER A 132 4.11 2.00 8.52
C SER A 132 5.45 2.74 8.56
N GLY A 133 6.46 2.21 7.86
CA GLY A 133 7.83 2.71 7.79
C GLY A 133 8.78 2.10 8.83
N ASN A 134 8.28 1.21 9.70
CA ASN A 134 9.12 0.45 10.64
C ASN A 134 9.31 -0.96 10.09
N ILE A 135 10.47 -1.20 9.49
CA ILE A 135 10.81 -2.51 8.93
C ILE A 135 11.25 -3.44 10.06
N VAL A 136 10.74 -4.67 10.05
CA VAL A 136 11.13 -5.75 10.96
C VAL A 136 11.59 -6.94 10.13
N LEU A 137 12.79 -7.43 10.40
CA LEU A 137 13.36 -8.64 9.82
C LEU A 137 12.90 -9.84 10.64
N THR A 138 12.44 -10.89 9.97
CA THR A 138 12.34 -12.22 10.58
C THR A 138 13.56 -13.02 10.19
N VAL A 139 14.30 -13.49 11.19
CA VAL A 139 15.53 -14.26 11.03
C VAL A 139 15.30 -15.69 11.53
N ASP A 140 15.59 -16.66 10.67
CA ASP A 140 15.58 -18.08 11.02
C ASP A 140 16.90 -18.44 11.72
N SER A 141 16.81 -18.72 13.02
CA SER A 141 17.94 -19.04 13.88
C SER A 141 17.83 -20.48 14.39
N ASN A 142 18.97 -21.08 14.76
CA ASN A 142 19.01 -22.44 15.30
C ASN A 142 18.34 -22.50 16.69
N GLY A 143 17.01 -22.54 16.72
CA GLY A 143 16.20 -22.49 17.94
C GLY A 143 14.86 -21.77 17.78
N GLY A 144 14.59 -21.11 16.64
CA GLY A 144 13.33 -20.43 16.38
C GLY A 144 13.48 -19.21 15.46
N LYS A 145 12.42 -18.42 15.37
CA LYS A 145 12.42 -17.16 14.64
C LYS A 145 12.75 -16.00 15.57
N ILE A 146 13.58 -15.08 15.10
CA ILE A 146 13.95 -13.85 15.81
C ILE A 146 13.42 -12.66 15.01
N LEU A 147 12.76 -11.70 15.67
CA LEU A 147 12.32 -10.45 15.07
C LEU A 147 13.31 -9.34 15.38
N ILE A 148 13.83 -8.69 14.35
CA ILE A 148 14.88 -7.67 14.48
C ILE A 148 14.44 -6.40 13.77
N PRO A 149 14.33 -5.26 14.47
CA PRO A 149 14.00 -4.00 13.81
C PRO A 149 15.13 -3.61 12.85
N TYR A 150 14.76 -3.24 11.62
CA TYR A 150 15.67 -2.79 10.59
C TYR A 150 15.70 -1.27 10.53
N ASN A 151 16.90 -0.72 10.59
CA ASN A 151 17.18 0.69 10.36
C ASN A 151 18.56 0.82 9.74
N GLU A 152 18.67 1.58 8.66
CA GLU A 152 19.94 1.76 7.93
C GLU A 152 21.06 2.33 8.80
N ASN A 153 20.72 3.14 9.82
CA ASN A 153 21.70 3.70 10.76
C ASN A 153 22.32 2.63 11.68
N LEU A 154 21.76 1.42 11.73
CA LEU A 154 22.29 0.30 12.49
C LEU A 154 23.20 -0.59 11.65
N ILE A 155 23.32 -0.38 10.33
CA ILE A 155 24.13 -1.22 9.46
C ILE A 155 25.61 -0.88 9.65
N GLU A 156 26.40 -1.86 10.04
CA GLU A 156 27.87 -1.76 10.15
C GLU A 156 28.57 -2.32 8.90
N LYS A 157 27.97 -3.32 8.25
CA LYS A 157 28.48 -3.90 7.01
C LYS A 157 27.34 -4.41 6.14
N TYR A 158 27.41 -4.14 4.84
CA TYR A 158 26.50 -4.68 3.83
C TYR A 158 27.32 -5.23 2.66
N ASP A 159 27.26 -6.55 2.45
CA ASP A 159 28.06 -7.29 1.48
C ASP A 159 27.13 -8.09 0.58
N THR A 160 26.81 -7.52 -0.58
CA THR A 160 25.81 -8.06 -1.51
C THR A 160 26.31 -9.30 -2.24
N GLU A 161 27.61 -9.37 -2.55
CA GLU A 161 28.20 -10.52 -3.24
C GLU A 161 28.13 -11.78 -2.39
N ASN A 162 28.46 -11.66 -1.10
CA ASN A 162 28.46 -12.80 -0.17
C ASN A 162 27.15 -12.96 0.59
N LYS A 163 26.17 -12.05 0.37
CA LYS A 163 24.91 -11.98 1.11
C LYS A 163 25.09 -11.92 2.63
N ILE A 164 25.92 -10.99 3.10
CA ILE A 164 26.19 -10.78 4.52
C ILE A 164 25.70 -9.39 4.93
N LEU A 165 24.92 -9.34 6.01
CA LEU A 165 24.51 -8.11 6.68
C LEU A 165 25.05 -8.13 8.11
N GLN A 166 25.72 -7.06 8.54
CA GLN A 166 26.15 -6.85 9.92
C GLN A 166 25.45 -5.62 10.48
N MET A 167 24.80 -5.76 11.63
CA MET A 167 24.05 -4.69 12.26
C MET A 167 24.35 -4.55 13.76
N LYS A 168 24.25 -3.32 14.24
CA LYS A 168 24.26 -3.00 15.67
C LYS A 168 22.91 -3.32 16.28
N ILE A 169 22.82 -4.50 16.91
CA ILE A 169 21.60 -5.01 17.55
C ILE A 169 21.84 -5.00 19.07
N SER A 170 20.95 -4.34 19.80
CA SER A 170 21.04 -4.31 21.27
C SER A 170 20.52 -5.63 21.85
N GLU A 171 21.25 -6.22 22.82
CA GLU A 171 20.93 -7.55 23.39
C GLU A 171 19.50 -7.69 23.92
N GLY A 172 18.88 -6.57 24.35
CA GLY A 172 17.52 -6.56 24.92
C GLY A 172 16.36 -6.79 23.93
N LEU A 173 16.62 -6.91 22.62
CA LEU A 173 15.59 -7.10 21.58
C LEU A 173 15.36 -8.57 21.19
N LEU A 174 16.19 -9.50 21.67
CA LEU A 174 16.19 -10.90 21.22
C LEU A 174 15.16 -11.80 21.92
N ASN A 175 14.31 -11.25 22.80
CA ASN A 175 13.30 -12.01 23.54
C ASN A 175 11.89 -11.48 23.24
N LEU A 176 11.18 -12.15 22.34
CA LEU A 176 9.72 -12.17 22.33
C LEU A 176 9.32 -13.64 22.11
N GLU A 177 8.83 -14.26 23.20
CA GLU A 177 8.14 -15.57 23.18
C GLU A 177 6.86 -15.52 22.35
#